data_AF-A0A7W6CUI8-F1
#
_entry.id   AF-A0A7W6CUI8-F1
#
_cell.length_a   1.000
_cell.length_b   1.000
_cell.length_c   1.000
_cell.angle_alpha   90.00
_cell.angle_beta   90.00
_cell.angle_gamma   90.00
#
_symmetry.space_group_name_H-M   'P 1'
#
loop_
_entity.id
_entity.type
_entity.pdbx_description
1 polymer ?
#
loop_
_entity_poly.entity_id
_entity_poly.type
_entity_poly.pdbx_seq_one_letter_code
_entity_poly.pdbx_strand_id
1 'polypeptide(L)'
;MTFYRTTRLMLSGVAFLSLAGSAFALDGQDLLKKINAAYTMQGGTLAADGIDVNDKTVTLKNASFKPNNGDALPIGEITLSGVEQNDDGGYYIEEATFPDINTTNDGATLTVSELALGGVSIPADAKGEGLSSMMLYETARSGPLKVVQNGAELFSIGGTEMNLTLREDESGFDFDGTFKGLKADLGKATDPQSKEAIEKLALQQVNGDITMKGGWDMAPGTIDVSEFAFDFSNVGKLNLAFKINGYTLAFMKSMQEAAQQAEANQNKEQAQQAFGLAMLGLLQQLSFESAQIRFDDASITKRALDYAGSQQGMSGQQMADSLKAMAPIMLAQLNIPELQNAVSAAVNTFLDDPKSLTVDAAPAKPVPFPMIMGAAMGAPNTLPQVLGVKVSAND
;
A
#
# COMPACT_ATOMS: atom_id res chain seq x y z
N MET A 1 -88.13 10.88 40.00
CA MET A 1 -87.63 10.84 38.63
C MET A 1 -86.46 11.82 38.54
N THR A 2 -85.21 11.33 38.57
CA THR A 2 -84.29 11.15 37.41
C THR A 2 -83.79 12.51 36.88
N PHE A 3 -82.49 12.81 36.74
CA PHE A 3 -81.27 12.02 36.51
C PHE A 3 -80.00 12.71 37.08
N TYR A 4 -79.00 11.89 37.47
CA TYR A 4 -77.58 12.25 37.59
C TYR A 4 -76.94 12.47 36.20
N ARG A 5 -75.91 13.32 36.09
CA ARG A 5 -74.70 13.01 35.31
C ARG A 5 -73.51 13.93 35.63
N THR A 6 -72.43 13.26 36.01
CA THR A 6 -71.02 13.61 36.12
C THR A 6 -70.40 14.06 34.79
N THR A 7 -69.44 14.99 34.82
CA THR A 7 -68.21 14.85 34.01
C THR A 7 -67.03 15.59 34.66
N ARG A 8 -65.96 14.83 34.88
CA ARG A 8 -64.61 15.24 35.30
C ARG A 8 -63.91 16.00 34.16
N LEU A 9 -63.07 16.97 34.49
CA LEU A 9 -61.90 17.42 33.69
C LEU A 9 -60.87 17.96 34.70
N MET A 10 -60.08 17.09 35.32
CA MET A 10 -58.70 16.73 34.94
C MET A 10 -57.72 17.91 35.02
N LEU A 11 -56.88 17.88 36.07
CA LEU A 11 -55.61 18.58 36.15
C LEU A 11 -54.74 18.24 34.94
N SER A 12 -54.04 19.22 34.37
CA SER A 12 -52.94 18.97 33.43
C SER A 12 -51.87 20.06 33.61
N GLY A 13 -51.11 19.96 34.70
CA GLY A 13 -49.79 20.58 34.75
C GLY A 13 -48.89 19.78 33.83
N VAL A 14 -48.56 20.34 32.67
CA VAL A 14 -47.53 19.79 31.79
C VAL A 14 -46.19 20.13 32.43
N ALA A 15 -45.64 19.16 33.16
CA ALA A 15 -44.23 19.14 33.49
C ALA A 15 -43.46 18.97 32.16
N PHE A 16 -42.81 20.03 31.69
CA PHE A 16 -41.68 19.91 30.79
C PHE A 16 -40.53 19.26 31.57
N LEU A 17 -40.58 17.94 31.71
CA LEU A 17 -39.37 17.16 31.97
C LEU A 17 -38.61 17.14 30.66
N SER A 18 -37.67 18.07 30.55
CA SER A 18 -36.55 17.97 29.62
C SER A 18 -36.00 16.54 29.70
N LEU A 19 -36.23 15.76 28.64
CA LEU A 19 -35.37 14.65 28.28
C LEU A 19 -34.02 15.28 27.93
N ALA A 20 -33.25 15.67 28.95
CA ALA A 20 -31.81 15.69 28.84
C ALA A 20 -31.42 14.22 28.68
N GLY A 21 -31.51 13.71 27.45
CA GLY A 21 -30.74 12.53 27.09
C GLY A 21 -29.33 12.87 27.51
N SER A 22 -28.76 12.05 28.40
CA SER A 22 -27.37 12.18 28.79
C SER A 22 -26.56 12.22 27.51
N ALA A 23 -26.12 13.41 27.09
CA ALA A 23 -25.04 13.54 26.14
C ALA A 23 -23.85 12.97 26.90
N PHE A 24 -23.57 11.68 26.71
CA PHE A 24 -22.35 11.08 27.23
C PHE A 24 -21.22 11.96 26.72
N ALA A 25 -20.54 12.63 27.64
CA ALA A 25 -19.39 13.45 27.29
C ALA A 25 -18.36 12.49 26.67
N LEU A 26 -17.94 12.81 25.45
CA LEU A 26 -16.95 12.02 24.74
C LEU A 26 -15.66 11.92 25.58
N ASP A 27 -15.17 10.71 25.81
CA ASP A 27 -13.96 10.48 26.61
C ASP A 27 -12.73 10.41 25.69
N GLY A 28 -12.07 11.55 25.50
CA GLY A 28 -10.87 11.65 24.66
C GLY A 28 -9.67 10.83 25.18
N GLN A 29 -9.58 10.56 26.49
CA GLN A 29 -8.50 9.75 27.06
C GLN A 29 -8.72 8.28 26.75
N ASP A 30 -9.96 7.81 26.89
CA ASP A 30 -10.34 6.45 26.50
C ASP A 30 -10.18 6.24 24.98
N LEU A 31 -10.55 7.22 24.16
CA LEU A 31 -10.30 7.19 22.71
C LEU A 31 -8.80 7.01 22.39
N LEU A 32 -7.92 7.88 22.91
CA LEU A 32 -6.48 7.77 22.65
C LEU A 32 -5.91 6.44 23.15
N LYS A 33 -6.41 5.94 24.29
CA LYS A 33 -6.03 4.62 24.81
C LYS A 33 -6.41 3.50 23.85
N LYS A 34 -7.60 3.54 23.23
CA LYS A 34 -8.03 2.52 22.26
C LYS A 34 -7.30 2.63 20.93
N ILE A 35 -7.05 3.85 20.44
CA ILE A 35 -6.15 4.08 19.29
C ILE A 35 -4.81 3.41 19.56
N ASN A 36 -4.20 3.66 20.72
CA ASN A 36 -2.93 3.04 21.09
C ASN A 36 -3.00 1.52 21.25
N ALA A 37 -4.10 0.98 21.77
CA ALA A 37 -4.27 -0.47 21.88
C ALA A 37 -4.28 -1.14 20.49
N ALA A 38 -4.93 -0.52 19.51
CA ALA A 38 -4.95 -1.01 18.13
C ALA A 38 -3.61 -0.78 17.40
N TYR A 39 -3.00 0.39 17.56
CA TYR A 39 -1.81 0.80 16.79
C TYR A 39 -0.48 0.27 17.36
N THR A 40 -0.41 -0.04 18.66
CA THR A 40 0.77 -0.69 19.26
C THR A 40 1.05 -2.04 18.60
N MET A 41 0.00 -2.75 18.19
CA MET A 41 0.12 -4.00 17.43
C MET A 41 0.68 -3.78 16.01
N GLN A 42 0.56 -2.56 15.47
CA GLN A 42 1.01 -2.18 14.13
C GLN A 42 2.37 -1.47 14.10
N GLY A 43 3.01 -1.21 15.25
CA GLY A 43 4.42 -0.79 15.30
C GLY A 43 4.76 0.49 16.07
N GLY A 44 3.85 1.06 16.86
CA GLY A 44 4.21 2.19 17.73
C GLY A 44 3.07 2.74 18.60
N THR A 45 3.35 3.80 19.34
CA THR A 45 2.38 4.47 20.23
C THR A 45 2.27 5.95 19.89
N LEU A 46 1.04 6.45 19.86
CA LEU A 46 0.71 7.87 19.77
C LEU A 46 0.63 8.46 21.18
N ALA A 47 1.42 9.49 21.45
CA ALA A 47 1.36 10.27 22.68
C ALA A 47 0.84 11.67 22.38
N ALA A 48 0.21 12.32 23.36
CA ALA A 48 -0.20 13.72 23.29
C ALA A 48 -0.02 14.38 24.67
N ASP A 49 0.41 15.64 24.69
CA ASP A 49 0.61 16.40 25.93
C ASP A 49 -0.72 16.83 26.55
N GLY A 50 -1.74 16.99 25.72
CA GLY A 50 -3.08 17.38 26.13
C GLY A 50 -4.14 16.83 25.18
N ILE A 51 -5.32 16.59 25.73
CA ILE A 51 -6.50 16.17 24.97
C ILE A 51 -7.62 17.13 25.33
N ASP A 52 -8.06 17.90 24.34
CA ASP A 52 -9.23 18.77 24.45
C ASP A 52 -10.41 18.09 23.77
N VAL A 53 -11.58 18.11 24.42
CA VAL A 53 -12.83 17.60 23.86
C VAL A 53 -13.84 18.73 23.79
N ASN A 54 -14.37 18.98 22.60
CA ASN A 54 -15.41 19.97 22.35
C ASN A 54 -16.49 19.35 21.48
N ASP A 55 -17.65 19.05 22.08
CA ASP A 55 -18.73 18.28 21.46
C ASP A 55 -18.23 16.96 20.84
N LYS A 56 -18.23 16.86 19.50
CA LYS A 56 -17.76 15.71 18.72
C LYS A 56 -16.35 15.90 18.17
N THR A 57 -15.60 16.88 18.65
CA THR A 57 -14.23 17.15 18.22
C THR A 57 -13.26 16.83 19.35
N VAL A 58 -12.23 16.04 19.05
CA VAL A 58 -11.11 15.73 19.95
C VAL A 58 -9.83 16.28 19.34
N THR A 59 -9.12 17.13 20.08
CA THR A 59 -7.83 17.68 19.65
C THR A 59 -6.71 17.11 20.51
N LEU A 60 -5.76 16.43 19.87
CA LEU A 60 -4.55 15.92 20.50
C LEU A 60 -3.44 16.97 20.35
N LYS A 61 -3.08 17.62 21.45
CA LYS A 61 -2.07 18.69 21.47
C LYS A 61 -0.67 18.12 21.56
N ASN A 62 0.25 18.68 20.77
CA ASN A 62 1.65 18.26 20.69
C ASN A 62 1.80 16.74 20.57
N ALA A 63 0.98 16.14 19.72
CA ALA A 63 1.03 14.72 19.47
C ALA A 63 2.40 14.32 18.93
N SER A 64 2.87 13.15 19.34
CA SER A 64 4.09 12.54 18.83
C SER A 64 3.86 11.06 18.60
N PHE A 65 4.44 10.53 17.54
CA PHE A 65 4.44 9.10 17.27
C PHE A 65 5.77 8.51 17.69
N LYS A 66 5.72 7.48 18.54
CA LYS A 66 6.88 6.71 18.95
C LYS A 66 6.83 5.34 18.27
N PRO A 67 7.64 5.09 17.24
CA PRO A 67 7.85 3.74 16.73
C PRO A 67 8.34 2.84 17.85
N ASN A 68 8.00 1.55 17.81
CA ASN A 68 8.54 0.56 18.76
C ASN A 68 10.07 0.57 18.78
N ASN A 69 10.66 0.78 17.59
CA ASN A 69 12.10 0.88 17.36
C ASN A 69 12.44 2.23 16.71
N GLY A 70 12.74 3.24 17.54
CA GLY A 70 13.16 4.55 17.05
C GLY A 70 12.93 5.65 18.07
N ASP A 71 13.37 6.86 17.71
CA ASP A 71 13.07 8.06 18.48
C ASP A 71 11.64 8.52 18.22
N ALA A 72 11.05 9.20 19.20
CA ALA A 72 9.74 9.79 19.04
C ALA A 72 9.78 10.90 17.98
N LEU A 73 8.84 10.84 17.05
CA LEU A 73 8.66 11.78 15.96
C LEU A 73 7.55 12.77 16.35
N PRO A 74 7.83 14.08 16.46
CA PRO A 74 6.79 15.07 16.70
C PRO A 74 5.86 15.11 15.50
N ILE A 75 4.55 15.04 15.75
CA ILE A 75 3.51 15.26 14.75
C ILE A 75 3.02 16.70 14.85
N GLY A 76 2.65 17.14 16.06
CA GLY A 76 2.01 18.44 16.28
C GLY A 76 0.55 18.26 16.70
N GLU A 77 -0.34 19.17 16.31
CA GLU A 77 -1.75 19.10 16.69
C GLU A 77 -2.54 18.20 15.73
N ILE A 78 -3.19 17.15 16.24
CA ILE A 78 -4.09 16.29 15.47
C ILE A 78 -5.53 16.64 15.85
N THR A 79 -6.39 16.88 14.86
CA THR A 79 -7.81 17.15 15.09
C THR A 79 -8.66 16.00 14.57
N LEU A 80 -9.45 15.41 15.47
CA LEU A 80 -10.40 14.33 15.18
C LEU A 80 -11.82 14.94 15.24
N SER A 81 -12.51 14.97 14.11
CA SER A 81 -13.86 15.54 13.98
C SER A 81 -14.91 14.45 13.75
N GLY A 82 -16.15 14.74 14.16
CA GLY A 82 -17.26 13.80 14.04
C GLY A 82 -17.05 12.52 14.85
N VAL A 83 -16.42 12.63 16.02
CA VAL A 83 -16.14 11.48 16.87
C VAL A 83 -17.41 11.01 17.58
N GLU A 84 -17.72 9.73 17.42
CA GLU A 84 -18.85 9.06 18.06
C GLU A 84 -18.39 7.77 18.75
N GLN A 85 -18.94 7.51 19.93
CA GLN A 85 -18.73 6.24 20.61
C GLN A 85 -19.82 5.26 20.19
N ASN A 86 -19.41 4.06 19.77
CA ASN A 86 -20.31 2.98 19.40
C ASN A 86 -20.87 2.27 20.65
N ASP A 87 -22.00 1.58 20.50
CA ASP A 87 -22.66 0.85 21.60
C ASP A 87 -21.78 -0.24 22.24
N ASP A 88 -20.84 -0.81 21.47
CA ASP A 88 -19.86 -1.79 21.93
C ASP A 88 -18.67 -1.16 22.69
N GLY A 89 -18.64 0.17 22.77
CA GLY A 89 -17.58 0.96 23.37
C GLY A 89 -16.43 1.31 22.41
N GLY A 90 -16.47 0.90 21.14
CA GLY A 90 -15.57 1.37 20.10
C GLY A 90 -15.81 2.84 19.75
N TYR A 91 -15.05 3.37 18.79
CA TYR A 91 -15.26 4.73 18.30
C TYR A 91 -15.26 4.79 16.78
N TYR A 92 -16.03 5.72 16.23
CA TYR A 92 -15.93 6.16 14.85
C TYR A 92 -15.45 7.60 14.82
N ILE A 93 -14.60 7.94 13.85
CA ILE A 93 -14.10 9.29 13.59
C ILE A 93 -14.39 9.60 12.13
N GLU A 94 -15.21 10.60 11.86
CA GLU A 94 -15.54 11.03 10.49
C GLU A 94 -14.28 11.50 9.75
N GLU A 95 -13.47 12.36 10.38
CA GLU A 95 -12.23 12.85 9.79
C GLU A 95 -11.15 13.07 10.86
N ALA A 96 -9.95 12.57 10.61
CA ALA A 96 -8.74 12.87 11.37
C ALA A 96 -7.79 13.69 10.50
N THR A 97 -7.49 14.93 10.90
CA THR A 97 -6.58 15.84 10.20
C THR A 97 -5.27 15.99 10.96
N PHE A 98 -4.19 16.08 10.20
CA PHE A 98 -2.82 16.17 10.72
C PHE A 98 -2.21 17.51 10.27
N PRO A 99 -1.24 18.04 11.03
CA PRO A 99 -0.60 19.28 10.67
C PRO A 99 0.29 19.08 9.44
N ASP A 100 0.46 20.15 8.67
CA ASP A 100 1.37 20.15 7.54
C ASP A 100 2.81 19.84 8.01
N ILE A 101 3.48 18.98 7.26
CA ILE A 101 4.88 18.67 7.50
C ILE A 101 5.71 19.72 6.77
N ASN A 102 6.63 20.36 7.47
CA ASN A 102 7.67 21.20 6.88
C ASN A 102 8.96 21.01 7.66
N THR A 103 9.81 20.10 7.17
CA THR A 103 11.07 19.76 7.81
C THR A 103 12.24 19.99 6.87
N THR A 104 13.36 20.47 7.40
CA THR A 104 14.59 20.71 6.63
C THR A 104 15.73 19.94 7.26
N ASN A 105 16.38 19.09 6.46
CA ASN A 105 17.57 18.35 6.87
C ASN A 105 18.61 18.41 5.76
N ASP A 106 19.87 18.71 6.11
CA ASP A 106 20.99 18.81 5.16
C ASP A 106 20.69 19.68 3.90
N GLY A 107 19.93 20.76 4.06
CA GLY A 107 19.57 21.67 2.97
C GLY A 107 18.46 21.16 2.02
N ALA A 108 17.88 20.00 2.32
CA ALA A 108 16.66 19.48 1.69
C ALA A 108 15.46 19.76 2.58
N THR A 109 14.46 20.44 2.04
CA THR A 109 13.18 20.72 2.69
C THR A 109 12.11 19.78 2.14
N LEU A 110 11.49 19.00 3.01
CA LEU A 110 10.29 18.21 2.71
C LEU A 110 9.06 18.98 3.20
N THR A 111 8.10 19.19 2.30
CA THR A 111 6.78 19.72 2.64
C THR A 111 5.68 18.74 2.26
N VAL A 112 4.72 18.53 3.14
CA VAL A 112 3.49 17.75 2.87
C VAL A 112 2.32 18.49 3.48
N SER A 113 1.25 18.71 2.72
CA SER A 113 0.07 19.43 3.21
C SER A 113 -1.21 18.61 3.12
N GLU A 114 -2.26 19.05 3.82
CA GLU A 114 -3.62 18.49 3.72
C GLU A 114 -3.69 16.98 4.04
N LEU A 115 -2.94 16.56 5.05
CA LEU A 115 -2.92 15.18 5.53
C LEU A 115 -4.21 14.86 6.28
N ALA A 116 -4.95 13.84 5.83
CA ALA A 116 -6.17 13.42 6.49
C ALA A 116 -6.47 11.92 6.32
N LEU A 117 -7.15 11.35 7.31
CA LEU A 117 -7.85 10.06 7.23
C LEU A 117 -9.34 10.32 7.37
N GLY A 118 -10.17 9.66 6.55
CA GLY A 118 -11.63 9.69 6.67
C GLY A 118 -12.18 8.34 7.09
N GLY A 119 -13.28 8.37 7.86
CA GLY A 119 -14.01 7.19 8.29
C GLY A 119 -13.16 6.20 9.08
N VAL A 120 -12.59 6.66 10.20
CA VAL A 120 -11.70 5.83 11.02
C VAL A 120 -12.50 5.09 12.09
N SER A 121 -12.52 3.77 11.99
CA SER A 121 -13.13 2.88 12.99
C SER A 121 -12.07 2.39 13.98
N ILE A 122 -12.29 2.65 15.27
CA ILE A 122 -11.43 2.23 16.37
C ILE A 122 -12.12 1.09 17.14
N PRO A 123 -11.49 -0.09 17.26
CA PRO A 123 -12.09 -1.24 17.91
C PRO A 123 -12.24 -1.04 19.42
N ALA A 124 -13.30 -1.59 20.01
CA ALA A 124 -13.48 -1.62 21.47
C ALA A 124 -12.39 -2.46 22.16
N ASP A 125 -12.02 -3.59 21.56
CA ASP A 125 -10.95 -4.48 21.98
C ASP A 125 -10.09 -4.93 20.79
N ALA A 126 -8.90 -4.34 20.68
CA ALA A 126 -7.92 -4.67 19.64
C ALA A 126 -7.35 -6.10 19.75
N LYS A 127 -7.58 -6.80 20.86
CA LYS A 127 -7.12 -8.20 21.05
C LYS A 127 -8.15 -9.24 20.63
N GLY A 128 -9.36 -8.80 20.27
CA GLY A 128 -10.43 -9.65 19.80
C GLY A 128 -10.11 -10.36 18.49
N GLU A 129 -11.07 -11.16 18.02
CA GLU A 129 -10.99 -11.87 16.74
C GLU A 129 -11.92 -11.22 15.71
N GLY A 130 -11.56 -11.33 14.44
CA GLY A 130 -12.38 -10.83 13.34
C GLY A 130 -12.17 -9.33 13.05
N LEU A 131 -13.11 -8.75 12.30
CA LEU A 131 -12.96 -7.38 11.80
C LEU A 131 -13.12 -6.32 12.88
N SER A 132 -13.98 -6.57 13.87
CA SER A 132 -14.28 -5.64 14.96
C SER A 132 -13.11 -5.40 15.93
N SER A 133 -12.01 -6.16 15.81
CA SER A 133 -10.77 -5.91 16.55
C SER A 133 -9.73 -5.13 15.74
N MET A 134 -10.04 -4.79 14.48
CA MET A 134 -9.14 -4.05 13.61
C MET A 134 -9.46 -2.55 13.64
N MET A 135 -8.41 -1.73 13.64
CA MET A 135 -8.55 -0.32 13.29
C MET A 135 -8.57 -0.20 11.76
N LEU A 136 -9.61 0.44 11.23
CA LEU A 136 -9.83 0.62 9.80
C LEU A 136 -9.99 2.11 9.49
N TYR A 137 -9.66 2.49 8.27
CA TYR A 137 -9.99 3.79 7.68
C TYR A 137 -10.71 3.55 6.36
N GLU A 138 -11.57 4.48 5.95
CA GLU A 138 -12.23 4.41 4.64
C GLU A 138 -11.39 5.14 3.58
N THR A 139 -10.81 6.29 3.95
CA THR A 139 -9.98 7.09 3.05
C THR A 139 -8.69 7.56 3.72
N ALA A 140 -7.61 7.65 2.96
CA ALA A 140 -6.38 8.31 3.35
C ALA A 140 -5.94 9.25 2.23
N ARG A 141 -5.74 10.52 2.55
CA ARG A 141 -5.42 11.55 1.55
C ARG A 141 -4.28 12.46 2.00
N SER A 142 -3.56 12.97 1.01
CA SER A 142 -2.63 14.07 1.17
C SER A 142 -2.74 15.02 -0.01
N GLY A 143 -2.54 16.30 0.25
CA GLY A 143 -2.35 17.31 -0.78
C GLY A 143 -0.92 17.26 -1.32
N PRO A 144 -0.40 18.39 -1.82
CA PRO A 144 0.93 18.43 -2.41
C PRO A 144 2.04 17.98 -1.46
N LEU A 145 2.88 17.05 -1.95
CA LEU A 145 4.17 16.70 -1.37
C LEU A 145 5.28 17.30 -2.22
N LYS A 146 6.31 17.90 -1.61
CA LYS A 146 7.46 18.46 -2.32
C LYS A 146 8.76 18.24 -1.59
N VAL A 147 9.82 18.01 -2.35
CA VAL A 147 11.21 17.99 -1.87
C VAL A 147 11.97 19.08 -2.61
N VAL A 148 12.46 20.06 -1.86
CA VAL A 148 13.23 21.20 -2.36
C VAL A 148 14.63 21.15 -1.80
N GLN A 149 15.65 21.06 -2.65
CA GLN A 149 17.05 21.11 -2.24
C GLN A 149 17.66 22.43 -2.72
N ASN A 150 18.25 23.21 -1.81
CA ASN A 150 18.94 24.46 -2.13
C ASN A 150 18.09 25.44 -2.98
N GLY A 151 16.77 25.47 -2.73
CA GLY A 151 15.82 26.33 -3.44
C GLY A 151 15.33 25.78 -4.79
N ALA A 152 15.77 24.59 -5.22
CA ALA A 152 15.27 23.92 -6.42
C ALA A 152 14.38 22.73 -6.03
N GLU A 153 13.18 22.64 -6.62
CA GLU A 153 12.29 21.48 -6.48
C GLU A 153 12.92 20.28 -7.20
N LEU A 154 13.22 19.22 -6.46
CA LEU A 154 13.76 17.98 -7.01
C LEU A 154 12.67 16.95 -7.31
N PHE A 155 11.62 16.96 -6.48
CA PHE A 155 10.53 16.01 -6.54
C PHE A 155 9.24 16.63 -6.03
N SER A 156 8.12 16.25 -6.64
CA SER A 156 6.79 16.59 -6.13
C SER A 156 5.76 15.51 -6.45
N ILE A 157 4.72 15.42 -5.63
CA ILE A 157 3.47 14.72 -5.94
C ILE A 157 2.36 15.76 -5.75
N GLY A 158 1.40 15.82 -6.68
CA GLY A 158 0.28 16.76 -6.61
C GLY A 158 -0.72 16.41 -5.52
N GLY A 159 -0.94 15.12 -5.28
CA GLY A 159 -1.74 14.61 -4.18
C GLY A 159 -1.84 13.10 -4.19
N THR A 160 -2.27 12.53 -3.07
CA THR A 160 -2.51 11.11 -2.91
C THR A 160 -3.92 10.87 -2.39
N GLU A 161 -4.54 9.81 -2.85
CA GLU A 161 -5.84 9.35 -2.38
C GLU A 161 -5.80 7.83 -2.34
N MET A 162 -6.17 7.24 -1.22
CA MET A 162 -6.29 5.79 -1.04
C MET A 162 -7.65 5.52 -0.40
N ASN A 163 -8.35 4.52 -0.93
CA ASN A 163 -9.68 4.14 -0.48
C ASN A 163 -9.67 2.67 -0.06
N LEU A 164 -10.40 2.36 1.01
CA LEU A 164 -10.63 1.02 1.52
C LEU A 164 -12.14 0.87 1.77
N THR A 165 -12.77 -0.03 1.03
CA THR A 165 -14.23 -0.24 1.08
C THR A 165 -14.52 -1.65 1.58
N LEU A 166 -15.21 -1.77 2.71
CA LEU A 166 -15.79 -3.05 3.15
C LEU A 166 -16.92 -3.43 2.20
N ARG A 167 -16.91 -4.64 1.65
CA ARG A 167 -17.98 -5.12 0.77
C ARG A 167 -19.28 -5.32 1.56
N GLU A 168 -20.42 -5.16 0.87
CA GLU A 168 -21.76 -5.27 1.48
C GLU A 168 -22.02 -6.61 2.18
N ASP A 169 -21.40 -7.68 1.70
CA ASP A 169 -21.52 -9.03 2.26
C ASP A 169 -20.49 -9.32 3.36
N GLU A 170 -19.70 -8.32 3.75
CA GLU A 170 -18.61 -8.40 4.74
C GLU A 170 -17.57 -9.49 4.41
N SER A 171 -17.50 -9.93 3.16
CA SER A 171 -16.58 -10.99 2.73
C SER A 171 -15.13 -10.54 2.65
N GLY A 172 -14.90 -9.22 2.60
CA GLY A 172 -13.60 -8.64 2.34
C GLY A 172 -13.66 -7.17 1.99
N PHE A 173 -12.54 -6.70 1.45
CA PHE A 173 -12.31 -5.30 1.12
C PHE A 173 -11.98 -5.13 -0.34
N ASP A 174 -12.47 -4.06 -0.94
CA ASP A 174 -11.89 -3.52 -2.17
C ASP A 174 -11.05 -2.30 -1.81
N PHE A 175 -9.93 -2.12 -2.51
CA PHE A 175 -9.05 -0.99 -2.31
C PHE A 175 -8.59 -0.41 -3.64
N ASP A 176 -8.42 0.90 -3.65
CA ASP A 176 -7.80 1.62 -4.74
C ASP A 176 -6.93 2.76 -4.21
N GLY A 177 -5.98 3.19 -5.02
CA GLY A 177 -5.08 4.27 -4.69
C GLY A 177 -4.60 5.01 -5.92
N THR A 178 -4.43 6.33 -5.79
CA THR A 178 -3.86 7.19 -6.81
C THR A 178 -2.83 8.13 -6.22
N PHE A 179 -1.69 8.25 -6.90
CA PHE A 179 -0.65 9.23 -6.62
C PHE A 179 -0.50 10.05 -7.89
N LYS A 180 -1.03 11.27 -7.89
CA LYS A 180 -1.20 12.07 -9.09
C LYS A 180 -0.17 13.18 -9.19
N GLY A 181 0.24 13.49 -10.41
CA GLY A 181 1.13 14.60 -10.73
C GLY A 181 2.51 14.42 -10.12
N LEU A 182 3.06 13.20 -10.14
CA LEU A 182 4.44 12.96 -9.78
C LEU A 182 5.34 13.71 -10.76
N LYS A 183 6.30 14.45 -10.22
CA LYS A 183 7.35 15.14 -11.00
C LYS A 183 8.70 14.91 -10.34
N ALA A 184 9.72 14.67 -11.15
CA ALA A 184 11.11 14.62 -10.71
C ALA A 184 12.02 15.35 -11.69
N ASP A 185 12.86 16.26 -11.19
CA ASP A 185 13.92 16.92 -11.96
C ASP A 185 15.24 16.18 -11.75
N LEU A 186 15.57 15.29 -12.68
CA LEU A 186 16.82 14.54 -12.67
C LEU A 186 17.99 15.36 -13.25
N GLY A 187 17.74 16.51 -13.87
CA GLY A 187 18.78 17.37 -14.46
C GLY A 187 19.78 17.92 -13.43
N LYS A 188 19.47 17.83 -12.13
CA LYS A 188 20.33 18.24 -11.02
C LYS A 188 21.23 17.13 -10.48
N ALA A 189 21.12 15.91 -11.00
CA ALA A 189 22.01 14.81 -10.62
C ALA A 189 23.49 15.23 -10.76
N THR A 190 24.33 14.97 -9.76
CA THR A 190 25.73 15.42 -9.75
C THR A 190 26.70 14.40 -10.34
N ASP A 191 26.31 13.13 -10.36
CA ASP A 191 27.11 12.03 -10.90
C ASP A 191 27.24 12.13 -12.45
N PRO A 192 28.46 12.16 -13.01
CA PRO A 192 28.67 12.34 -14.44
C PRO A 192 28.03 11.25 -15.32
N GLN A 193 28.08 9.98 -14.90
CA GLN A 193 27.50 8.87 -15.67
C GLN A 193 25.97 8.96 -15.70
N SER A 194 25.38 9.36 -14.57
CA SER A 194 23.94 9.60 -14.46
C SER A 194 23.51 10.74 -15.37
N LYS A 195 24.26 11.85 -15.44
CA LYS A 195 23.93 12.99 -16.33
C LYS A 195 23.87 12.58 -17.80
N GLU A 196 24.87 11.85 -18.27
CA GLU A 196 24.91 11.38 -19.66
C GLU A 196 23.70 10.50 -19.97
N ALA A 197 23.40 9.52 -19.10
CA ALA A 197 22.22 8.66 -19.27
C ALA A 197 20.92 9.47 -19.24
N ILE A 198 20.75 10.40 -18.30
CA ILE A 198 19.57 11.27 -18.18
C ILE A 198 19.37 12.09 -19.46
N GLU A 199 20.44 12.65 -20.03
CA GLU A 199 20.37 13.42 -21.27
C GLU A 199 20.03 12.54 -22.47
N LYS A 200 20.73 11.41 -22.65
CA LYS A 200 20.56 10.51 -23.79
C LYS A 200 19.21 9.80 -23.79
N LEU A 201 18.71 9.47 -22.60
CA LEU A 201 17.37 8.89 -22.42
C LEU A 201 16.29 9.96 -22.35
N ALA A 202 16.64 11.25 -22.37
CA ALA A 202 15.75 12.39 -22.19
C ALA A 202 14.78 12.21 -21.00
N LEU A 203 15.40 11.99 -19.83
CA LEU A 203 14.75 11.77 -18.52
C LEU A 203 14.99 12.94 -17.55
N GLN A 204 15.39 14.12 -18.04
CA GLN A 204 15.62 15.28 -17.16
C GLN A 204 14.39 15.63 -16.35
N GLN A 205 13.20 15.45 -16.93
CA GLN A 205 11.92 15.74 -16.31
C GLN A 205 11.05 14.48 -16.41
N VAL A 206 10.92 13.78 -15.30
CA VAL A 206 10.04 12.61 -15.21
C VAL A 206 8.70 13.08 -14.66
N ASN A 207 7.62 12.77 -15.36
CA ASN A 207 6.27 13.14 -14.97
C ASN A 207 5.38 11.91 -15.09
N GLY A 208 4.48 11.69 -14.14
CA GLY A 208 3.60 10.55 -14.21
C GLY A 208 2.63 10.43 -13.05
N ASP A 209 1.91 9.32 -13.06
CA ASP A 209 0.96 8.93 -12.04
C ASP A 209 1.23 7.48 -11.61
N ILE A 210 0.84 7.15 -10.38
CA ILE A 210 0.82 5.77 -9.89
C ILE A 210 -0.61 5.43 -9.53
N THR A 211 -1.11 4.28 -9.99
CA THR A 211 -2.43 3.77 -9.65
C THR A 211 -2.32 2.37 -9.06
N MET A 212 -3.20 2.07 -8.10
CA MET A 212 -3.32 0.76 -7.47
C MET A 212 -4.79 0.38 -7.39
N LYS A 213 -5.12 -0.88 -7.67
CA LYS A 213 -6.45 -1.45 -7.50
C LYS A 213 -6.36 -2.91 -7.12
N GLY A 214 -7.21 -3.31 -6.18
CA GLY A 214 -7.32 -4.71 -5.82
C GLY A 214 -8.41 -4.95 -4.80
N GLY A 215 -8.40 -6.17 -4.29
CA GLY A 215 -9.26 -6.56 -3.20
C GLY A 215 -8.61 -7.64 -2.34
N TRP A 216 -9.17 -7.81 -1.15
CA TRP A 216 -8.79 -8.84 -0.21
C TRP A 216 -10.02 -9.55 0.33
N ASP A 217 -10.11 -10.87 0.10
CA ASP A 217 -11.11 -11.74 0.69
C ASP A 217 -10.65 -12.20 2.08
N MET A 218 -11.46 -11.98 3.12
CA MET A 218 -11.09 -12.39 4.49
C MET A 218 -10.99 -13.91 4.63
N ALA A 219 -11.85 -14.64 3.93
CA ALA A 219 -11.82 -16.09 3.79
C ALA A 219 -12.03 -16.43 2.31
N PRO A 220 -11.04 -17.02 1.62
CA PRO A 220 -9.89 -17.77 2.15
C PRO A 220 -8.61 -16.97 2.41
N GLY A 221 -8.62 -15.63 2.39
CA GLY A 221 -7.40 -14.83 2.51
C GLY A 221 -6.79 -14.50 1.14
N THR A 222 -7.62 -14.34 0.11
CA THR A 222 -7.16 -14.03 -1.25
C THR A 222 -6.85 -12.55 -1.35
N ILE A 223 -5.60 -12.19 -1.66
CA ILE A 223 -5.26 -10.85 -2.14
C ILE A 223 -5.22 -10.90 -3.65
N ASP A 224 -5.99 -10.04 -4.31
CA ASP A 224 -6.02 -9.88 -5.76
C ASP A 224 -5.68 -8.43 -6.10
N VAL A 225 -4.41 -8.16 -6.42
CA VAL A 225 -3.96 -6.88 -6.95
C VAL A 225 -4.07 -6.96 -8.47
N SER A 226 -5.12 -6.34 -8.99
CA SER A 226 -5.42 -6.31 -10.43
C SER A 226 -4.65 -5.24 -11.18
N GLU A 227 -4.25 -4.16 -10.49
CA GLU A 227 -3.46 -3.07 -11.06
C GLU A 227 -2.51 -2.52 -10.00
N PHE A 228 -1.24 -2.43 -10.35
CA PHE A 228 -0.26 -1.56 -9.70
C PHE A 228 0.61 -0.96 -10.78
N ALA A 229 0.17 0.20 -11.29
CA ALA A 229 0.69 0.79 -12.49
C ALA A 229 1.49 2.06 -12.21
N PHE A 230 2.64 2.16 -12.87
CA PHE A 230 3.51 3.32 -12.93
C PHE A 230 3.47 3.86 -14.35
N ASP A 231 2.77 4.98 -14.55
CA ASP A 231 2.57 5.57 -15.87
C ASP A 231 3.37 6.87 -15.99
N PHE A 232 4.47 6.81 -16.73
CA PHE A 232 5.40 7.93 -16.88
C PHE A 232 5.41 8.43 -18.32
N SER A 233 5.15 9.73 -18.46
CA SER A 233 5.15 10.44 -19.74
C SER A 233 6.49 10.29 -20.45
N ASN A 234 6.44 9.96 -21.74
CA ASN A 234 7.58 9.66 -22.60
C ASN A 234 8.41 8.45 -22.17
N VAL A 235 8.07 7.75 -21.09
CA VAL A 235 8.77 6.54 -20.66
C VAL A 235 7.95 5.32 -21.05
N GLY A 236 6.78 5.18 -20.45
CA GLY A 236 5.91 4.03 -20.62
C GLY A 236 5.10 3.76 -19.36
N LYS A 237 4.25 2.74 -19.44
CA LYS A 237 3.45 2.25 -18.32
C LYS A 237 3.94 0.87 -17.90
N LEU A 238 4.43 0.76 -16.66
CA LEU A 238 4.72 -0.54 -16.04
C LEU A 238 3.53 -0.92 -15.16
N ASN A 239 2.82 -1.99 -15.49
CA ASN A 239 1.75 -2.55 -14.67
C ASN A 239 2.20 -3.87 -14.05
N LEU A 240 1.96 -4.00 -12.75
CA LEU A 240 2.13 -5.24 -12.00
C LEU A 240 0.76 -5.70 -11.52
N ALA A 241 0.49 -6.99 -11.65
CA ALA A 241 -0.69 -7.62 -11.05
C ALA A 241 -0.25 -8.92 -10.37
N PHE A 242 -0.87 -9.28 -9.25
CA PHE A 242 -0.61 -10.53 -8.58
C PHE A 242 -1.79 -10.99 -7.75
N LYS A 243 -1.94 -12.30 -7.66
CA LYS A 243 -2.97 -12.95 -6.85
C LYS A 243 -2.34 -14.03 -5.99
N ILE A 244 -2.53 -13.89 -4.69
CA ILE A 244 -2.06 -14.84 -3.67
C ILE A 244 -3.21 -15.22 -2.76
N ASN A 245 -3.17 -16.42 -2.22
CA ASN A 245 -4.16 -16.95 -1.31
C ASN A 245 -3.51 -17.39 0.01
N GLY A 246 -4.30 -17.48 1.07
CA GLY A 246 -3.85 -17.85 2.42
C GLY A 246 -3.45 -16.66 3.30
N TYR A 247 -3.56 -15.42 2.81
CA TYR A 247 -3.33 -14.21 3.59
C TYR A 247 -4.56 -13.89 4.47
N THR A 248 -4.79 -14.75 5.46
CA THR A 248 -5.94 -14.65 6.37
C THR A 248 -5.67 -13.72 7.56
N LEU A 249 -6.72 -13.36 8.31
CA LEU A 249 -6.55 -12.69 9.62
C LEU A 249 -5.65 -13.48 10.57
N ALA A 250 -5.79 -14.81 10.60
CA ALA A 250 -4.95 -15.68 11.41
C ALA A 250 -3.48 -15.62 10.97
N PHE A 251 -3.23 -15.64 9.66
CA PHE A 251 -1.88 -15.48 9.11
C PHE A 251 -1.25 -14.14 9.50
N MET A 252 -1.98 -13.03 9.36
CA MET A 252 -1.51 -11.70 9.77
C MET A 252 -1.20 -11.64 11.27
N LYS A 253 -2.06 -12.19 12.11
CA LYS A 253 -1.85 -12.27 13.56
C LYS A 253 -0.60 -13.07 13.90
N SER A 254 -0.40 -14.24 13.28
CA SER A 254 0.80 -15.04 13.51
C SER A 254 2.08 -14.33 13.04
N MET A 255 2.03 -13.55 11.96
CA MET A 255 3.16 -12.72 11.52
C MET A 255 3.49 -11.64 12.55
N GLN A 256 2.48 -10.95 13.08
CA GLN A 256 2.64 -9.94 14.13
C GLN A 256 3.23 -10.56 15.41
N GLU A 257 2.73 -11.71 15.85
CA GLU A 257 3.25 -12.43 17.02
C GLU A 257 4.71 -12.85 16.83
N ALA A 258 5.08 -13.35 15.64
CA ALA A 258 6.46 -13.70 15.32
C ALA A 258 7.39 -12.49 15.36
N ALA A 259 6.95 -11.34 14.82
CA ALA A 259 7.71 -10.10 14.86
C ALA A 259 7.90 -9.59 16.30
N GLN A 260 6.84 -9.56 17.10
CA GLN A 260 6.89 -9.15 18.51
C GLN A 260 7.83 -10.04 19.34
N GLN A 261 7.79 -11.36 19.12
CA GLN A 261 8.69 -12.30 19.81
C GLN A 261 10.15 -12.09 19.42
N ALA A 262 10.42 -11.78 18.15
CA ALA A 262 11.76 -11.47 17.68
C ALA A 262 12.29 -10.16 18.31
N GLU A 263 11.45 -9.13 18.39
CA GLU A 263 11.81 -7.85 19.01
C GLU A 263 12.05 -7.95 20.52
N ALA A 264 11.22 -8.74 21.23
CA ALA A 264 11.36 -8.95 22.67
C ALA A 264 12.62 -9.74 23.05
N ASN A 265 13.24 -10.44 22.08
CA ASN A 265 14.39 -11.29 22.35
C ASN A 265 15.69 -10.47 22.39
N GLN A 266 16.36 -10.50 23.55
CA GLN A 266 17.60 -9.77 23.79
C GLN A 266 18.77 -10.24 22.90
N ASN A 267 18.71 -11.48 22.40
CA ASN A 267 19.71 -12.01 21.49
C ASN A 267 19.21 -11.88 20.04
N LYS A 268 19.74 -10.89 19.32
CA LYS A 268 19.36 -10.58 17.93
C LYS A 268 19.58 -11.74 16.96
N GLU A 269 20.63 -12.52 17.13
CA GLU A 269 20.92 -13.67 16.25
C GLU A 269 19.88 -14.78 16.45
N GLN A 270 19.56 -15.10 17.70
CA GLN A 270 18.53 -16.08 18.02
C GLN A 270 17.14 -15.58 17.60
N ALA A 271 16.86 -14.30 17.78
CA ALA A 271 15.63 -13.65 17.34
C ALA A 271 15.43 -13.80 15.82
N GLN A 272 16.47 -13.47 15.04
CA GLN A 272 16.43 -13.55 13.59
C GLN A 272 16.26 -15.00 13.11
N GLN A 273 16.92 -15.96 13.76
CA GLN A 273 16.74 -17.38 13.46
C GLN A 273 15.32 -17.86 13.76
N ALA A 274 14.79 -17.54 14.94
CA ALA A 274 13.44 -17.93 15.34
C ALA A 274 12.38 -17.30 14.43
N PHE A 275 12.54 -16.01 14.10
CA PHE A 275 11.68 -15.32 13.14
C PHE A 275 11.73 -15.97 11.77
N GLY A 276 12.93 -16.32 11.28
CA GLY A 276 13.10 -17.03 10.00
C GLY A 276 12.36 -18.37 9.98
N LEU A 277 12.45 -19.15 11.06
CA LEU A 277 11.73 -20.43 11.18
C LEU A 277 10.20 -20.23 11.25
N ALA A 278 9.73 -19.21 11.97
CA ALA A 278 8.31 -18.87 12.02
C ALA A 278 7.79 -18.47 10.63
N MET A 279 8.54 -17.63 9.90
CA MET A 279 8.21 -17.24 8.53
C MET A 279 8.18 -18.43 7.57
N LEU A 280 9.10 -19.40 7.71
CA LEU A 280 9.06 -20.63 6.92
C LEU A 280 7.79 -21.46 7.18
N GLY A 281 7.31 -21.50 8.42
CA GLY A 281 6.03 -22.13 8.77
C GLY A 281 4.84 -21.38 8.17
N LEU A 282 4.85 -20.05 8.26
CA LEU A 282 3.80 -19.19 7.71
C LEU A 282 3.70 -19.29 6.19
N LEU A 283 4.83 -19.34 5.48
CA LEU A 283 4.87 -19.52 4.02
C LEU A 283 4.14 -20.79 3.56
N GLN A 284 3.97 -21.80 4.42
CA GLN A 284 3.22 -23.02 4.07
C GLN A 284 1.73 -22.77 3.88
N GLN A 285 1.21 -21.69 4.45
CA GLN A 285 -0.20 -21.31 4.32
C GLN A 285 -0.49 -20.58 3.02
N LEU A 286 0.55 -20.08 2.33
CA LEU A 286 0.40 -19.27 1.13
C LEU A 286 0.40 -20.12 -0.13
N SER A 287 -0.46 -19.73 -1.07
CA SER A 287 -0.49 -20.28 -2.43
C SER A 287 -0.43 -19.15 -3.45
N PHE A 288 0.34 -19.38 -4.50
CA PHE A 288 0.45 -18.51 -5.67
C PHE A 288 -0.68 -18.85 -6.64
N GLU A 289 -1.45 -17.84 -7.08
CA GLU A 289 -2.50 -18.04 -8.08
C GLU A 289 -2.13 -17.42 -9.42
N SER A 290 -1.65 -16.18 -9.43
CA SER A 290 -1.17 -15.53 -10.65
C SER A 290 -0.22 -14.37 -10.37
N ALA A 291 0.57 -14.02 -11.39
CA ALA A 291 1.29 -12.75 -11.47
C ALA A 291 1.41 -12.32 -12.93
N GLN A 292 1.40 -11.01 -13.16
CA GLN A 292 1.65 -10.40 -14.45
C GLN A 292 2.58 -9.21 -14.28
N ILE A 293 3.51 -9.09 -15.22
CA ILE A 293 4.29 -7.88 -15.45
C ILE A 293 4.01 -7.46 -16.89
N ARG A 294 3.45 -6.27 -17.08
CA ARG A 294 3.22 -5.69 -18.41
C ARG A 294 3.93 -4.35 -18.50
N PHE A 295 4.71 -4.16 -19.55
CA PHE A 295 5.31 -2.88 -19.89
C PHE A 295 4.77 -2.39 -21.22
N ASP A 296 4.08 -1.25 -21.24
CA ASP A 296 3.66 -0.55 -22.44
C ASP A 296 4.68 0.58 -22.73
N ASP A 297 5.40 0.47 -23.84
CA ASP A 297 6.45 1.43 -24.21
C ASP A 297 5.85 2.75 -24.71
N ALA A 298 6.33 3.86 -24.16
CA ALA A 298 6.00 5.20 -24.64
C ALA A 298 7.28 5.93 -25.09
N SER A 299 8.15 5.25 -25.85
CA SER A 299 9.41 5.68 -26.47
C SER A 299 10.72 5.40 -25.72
N ILE A 300 10.70 4.90 -24.48
CA ILE A 300 11.96 4.70 -23.73
C ILE A 300 12.81 3.58 -24.34
N THR A 301 12.21 2.51 -24.86
CA THR A 301 12.94 1.35 -25.36
C THR A 301 13.90 1.74 -26.48
N LYS A 302 13.40 2.52 -27.46
CA LYS A 302 14.24 3.01 -28.56
C LYS A 302 15.40 3.88 -28.05
N ARG A 303 15.12 4.82 -27.14
CA ARG A 303 16.15 5.70 -26.56
C ARG A 303 17.20 4.89 -25.78
N ALA A 304 16.77 3.87 -25.05
CA ALA A 304 17.64 2.96 -24.32
C ALA A 304 18.54 2.14 -25.24
N LEU A 305 18.00 1.62 -26.34
CA LEU A 305 18.76 0.89 -27.36
C LEU A 305 19.79 1.81 -28.04
N ASP A 306 19.39 3.02 -28.43
CA ASP A 306 20.29 4.01 -29.04
C ASP A 306 21.43 4.39 -28.09
N TYR A 307 21.13 4.62 -26.81
CA TYR A 307 22.14 4.90 -25.79
C TYR A 307 23.09 3.72 -25.59
N ALA A 308 22.57 2.52 -25.34
CA ALA A 308 23.38 1.31 -25.14
C ALA A 308 24.24 0.96 -26.36
N GLY A 309 23.69 1.12 -27.58
CA GLY A 309 24.43 0.96 -28.82
C GLY A 309 25.58 1.96 -28.93
N SER A 310 25.32 3.24 -28.61
CA SER A 310 26.36 4.28 -28.67
C SER A 310 27.55 4.00 -27.74
N GLN A 311 27.30 3.41 -26.56
CA GLN A 311 28.36 2.99 -25.63
C GLN A 311 29.24 1.87 -26.19
N GLN A 312 28.71 1.08 -27.14
CA GLN A 312 29.42 -0.02 -27.79
C GLN A 312 29.88 0.32 -29.22
N GLY A 313 29.74 1.58 -29.64
CA GLY A 313 30.12 2.02 -30.99
C GLY A 313 29.23 1.46 -32.11
N MET A 314 27.98 1.11 -31.80
CA MET A 314 26.99 0.60 -32.77
C MET A 314 25.68 1.40 -32.73
N SER A 315 24.82 1.25 -33.73
CA SER A 315 23.48 1.87 -33.72
C SER A 315 22.54 1.15 -32.75
N GLY A 316 21.46 1.82 -32.32
CA GLY A 316 20.42 1.16 -31.52
C GLY A 316 19.78 -0.03 -32.21
N GLN A 317 19.64 0.01 -33.54
CA GLN A 317 19.17 -1.14 -34.32
C GLN A 317 20.15 -2.32 -34.26
N GLN A 318 21.45 -2.05 -34.40
CA GLN A 318 22.47 -3.10 -34.27
C GLN A 318 22.50 -3.68 -32.85
N MET A 319 22.26 -2.85 -31.84
CA MET A 319 22.11 -3.30 -30.45
C MET A 319 20.87 -4.20 -30.31
N ALA A 320 19.72 -3.80 -30.85
CA ALA A 320 18.50 -4.59 -30.86
C ALA A 320 18.70 -5.95 -31.57
N ASP A 321 19.34 -5.95 -32.74
CA ASP A 321 19.66 -7.16 -33.49
C ASP A 321 20.61 -8.09 -32.72
N SER A 322 21.57 -7.51 -31.99
CA SER A 322 22.48 -8.26 -31.12
C SER A 322 21.72 -8.90 -29.95
N LEU A 323 20.79 -8.18 -29.31
CA LEU A 323 19.95 -8.72 -28.25
C LEU A 323 19.06 -9.86 -28.75
N LYS A 324 18.43 -9.70 -29.92
CA LYS A 324 17.64 -10.74 -30.58
C LYS A 324 18.46 -12.00 -30.85
N ALA A 325 19.72 -11.85 -31.27
CA ALA A 325 20.62 -12.98 -31.49
C ALA A 325 21.13 -13.64 -30.20
N MET A 326 21.32 -12.87 -29.13
CA MET A 326 21.84 -13.36 -27.84
C MET A 326 20.76 -13.98 -26.96
N ALA A 327 19.52 -13.50 -27.01
CA ALA A 327 18.44 -13.98 -26.14
C ALA A 327 18.26 -15.51 -26.18
N PRO A 328 18.20 -16.18 -27.34
CA PRO A 328 18.12 -17.64 -27.37
C PRO A 328 19.31 -18.34 -26.72
N ILE A 329 20.52 -17.79 -26.85
CA ILE A 329 21.77 -18.37 -26.32
C ILE A 329 21.78 -18.29 -24.79
N MET A 330 21.37 -17.14 -24.24
CA MET A 330 21.27 -16.95 -22.79
C MET A 330 20.22 -17.89 -22.19
N LEU A 331 19.08 -18.06 -22.87
CA LEU A 331 17.99 -18.91 -22.39
C LEU A 331 18.27 -20.40 -22.56
N ALA A 332 19.10 -20.80 -23.53
CA ALA A 332 19.49 -22.19 -23.71
C ALA A 332 20.18 -22.77 -22.45
N GLN A 333 20.85 -21.93 -21.65
CA GLN A 333 21.47 -22.34 -20.38
C GLN A 333 20.44 -22.80 -19.34
N LEU A 334 19.20 -22.33 -19.43
CA LEU A 334 18.13 -22.73 -18.52
C LEU A 334 17.60 -24.13 -18.83
N ASN A 335 17.88 -24.65 -20.04
CA ASN A 335 17.39 -25.95 -20.53
C ASN A 335 15.85 -26.05 -20.50
N ILE A 336 15.16 -25.00 -20.99
CA ILE A 336 13.70 -24.89 -21.06
C ILE A 336 13.27 -24.48 -22.48
N PRO A 337 13.15 -25.44 -23.42
CA PRO A 337 12.94 -25.13 -24.84
C PRO A 337 11.67 -24.32 -25.14
N GLU A 338 10.57 -24.59 -24.43
CA GLU A 338 9.31 -23.87 -24.61
C GLU A 338 9.43 -22.39 -24.22
N LEU A 339 10.01 -22.11 -23.04
CA LEU A 339 10.26 -20.75 -22.58
C LEU A 339 11.26 -20.02 -23.50
N GLN A 340 12.32 -20.72 -23.92
CA GLN A 340 13.29 -20.17 -24.87
C GLN A 340 12.60 -19.69 -26.15
N ASN A 341 11.71 -20.51 -26.73
CA ASN A 341 10.98 -20.14 -27.94
C ASN A 341 10.01 -18.97 -27.71
N ALA A 342 9.25 -18.99 -26.61
CA ALA A 342 8.29 -17.94 -26.27
C ALA A 342 8.97 -16.59 -26.06
N VAL A 343 10.02 -16.55 -25.23
CA VAL A 343 10.78 -15.32 -24.97
C VAL A 343 11.48 -14.84 -26.22
N SER A 344 12.09 -15.73 -27.02
CA SER A 344 12.76 -15.31 -28.27
C SER A 344 11.77 -14.68 -29.25
N ALA A 345 10.57 -15.25 -29.40
CA ALA A 345 9.53 -14.68 -30.26
C ALA A 345 9.04 -13.32 -29.76
N ALA A 346 8.79 -13.18 -28.45
CA ALA A 346 8.37 -11.93 -27.84
C ALA A 346 9.44 -10.84 -27.94
N VAL A 347 10.70 -11.17 -27.63
CA VAL A 347 11.84 -10.24 -27.75
C VAL A 347 12.02 -9.77 -29.19
N ASN A 348 11.92 -10.67 -30.18
CA ASN A 348 12.00 -10.28 -31.59
C ASN A 348 10.89 -9.29 -31.95
N THR A 349 9.64 -9.63 -31.61
CA THR A 349 8.46 -8.81 -31.91
C THR A 349 8.53 -7.44 -31.23
N PHE A 350 8.89 -7.42 -29.95
CA PHE A 350 9.01 -6.19 -29.17
C PHE A 350 10.14 -5.30 -29.66
N LEU A 351 11.33 -5.84 -29.94
CA LEU A 351 12.47 -5.02 -30.37
C LEU A 351 12.36 -4.51 -31.81
N ASP A 352 11.55 -5.15 -32.66
CA ASP A 352 11.27 -4.67 -34.02
C ASP A 352 10.29 -3.48 -34.04
N ASP A 353 9.29 -3.49 -33.17
CA ASP A 353 8.27 -2.44 -33.04
C ASP A 353 7.79 -2.36 -31.59
N PRO A 354 8.51 -1.66 -30.68
CA PRO A 354 8.19 -1.65 -29.27
C PRO A 354 6.82 -1.03 -28.99
N LYS A 355 5.89 -1.84 -28.46
CA LYS A 355 4.58 -1.36 -27.98
C LYS A 355 4.25 -1.92 -26.61
N SER A 356 4.24 -3.24 -26.46
CA SER A 356 4.01 -3.88 -25.16
C SER A 356 4.85 -5.15 -25.00
N LEU A 357 5.25 -5.44 -23.78
CA LEU A 357 5.86 -6.71 -23.39
C LEU A 357 5.16 -7.22 -22.13
N THR A 358 4.61 -8.42 -22.21
CA THR A 358 3.85 -9.03 -21.11
C THR A 358 4.50 -10.35 -20.70
N VAL A 359 4.70 -10.51 -19.39
CA VAL A 359 5.11 -11.76 -18.75
C VAL A 359 4.01 -12.16 -17.77
N ASP A 360 3.34 -13.26 -18.07
CA ASP A 360 2.29 -13.83 -17.23
C ASP A 360 2.77 -15.11 -16.57
N ALA A 361 2.40 -15.32 -15.33
CA ALA A 361 2.48 -16.59 -14.62
C ALA A 361 1.08 -16.93 -14.10
N ALA A 362 0.41 -17.86 -14.76
CA ALA A 362 -0.96 -18.25 -14.45
C ALA A 362 -1.08 -19.79 -14.47
N PRO A 363 -0.69 -20.48 -13.38
CA PRO A 363 -0.82 -21.93 -13.29
C PRO A 363 -2.28 -22.36 -13.37
N ALA A 364 -2.53 -23.58 -13.85
CA ALA A 364 -3.89 -24.11 -13.98
C ALA A 364 -4.60 -24.33 -12.63
N LYS A 365 -3.84 -24.40 -11.53
CA LYS A 365 -4.32 -24.50 -10.16
C LYS A 365 -3.41 -23.68 -9.24
N PRO A 366 -3.91 -23.17 -8.10
CA PRO A 366 -3.07 -22.53 -7.11
C PRO A 366 -1.87 -23.42 -6.72
N VAL A 367 -0.67 -22.84 -6.69
CA VAL A 367 0.58 -23.53 -6.39
C VAL A 367 1.05 -23.14 -4.99
N PRO A 368 1.11 -24.09 -4.02
CA PRO A 368 1.62 -23.79 -2.69
C PRO A 368 3.07 -23.28 -2.74
N PHE A 369 3.39 -22.24 -1.97
CA PHE A 369 4.73 -21.65 -1.93
C PHE A 369 5.84 -22.68 -1.58
N PRO A 370 5.63 -23.67 -0.67
CA PRO A 370 6.61 -24.72 -0.43
C PRO A 370 6.94 -25.56 -1.67
N MET A 371 5.98 -25.77 -2.57
CA MET A 371 6.21 -26.49 -3.82
C MET A 371 7.10 -25.67 -4.76
N ILE A 372 6.89 -24.35 -4.82
CA ILE A 372 7.75 -23.43 -5.59
C ILE A 372 9.18 -23.47 -5.05
N MET A 373 9.36 -23.38 -3.72
CA MET A 373 10.68 -23.47 -3.10
C MET A 373 11.35 -24.82 -3.37
N GLY A 374 10.61 -25.92 -3.24
CA GLY A 374 11.11 -27.27 -3.52
C GLY A 374 11.53 -27.44 -4.98
N ALA A 375 10.75 -26.92 -5.92
CA ALA A 375 11.09 -26.92 -7.35
C ALA A 375 12.33 -26.04 -7.62
N ALA A 376 12.45 -24.87 -7.01
CA ALA A 376 13.61 -24.00 -7.16
C ALA A 376 14.93 -24.67 -6.71
N MET A 377 14.87 -25.46 -5.63
CA MET A 377 16.05 -26.16 -5.09
C MET A 377 16.38 -27.46 -5.83
N GLY A 378 15.36 -28.23 -6.21
CA GLY A 378 15.53 -29.59 -6.77
C GLY A 378 15.52 -29.67 -8.29
N ALA A 379 14.75 -28.81 -8.96
CA ALA A 379 14.53 -28.84 -10.40
C ALA A 379 14.09 -27.45 -10.93
N PRO A 380 14.95 -26.41 -10.85
CA PRO A 380 14.57 -25.03 -11.16
C PRO A 380 14.08 -24.84 -12.60
N ASN A 381 14.50 -25.70 -13.53
CA ASN A 381 14.05 -25.71 -14.92
C ASN A 381 12.56 -26.10 -15.10
N THR A 382 11.91 -26.65 -14.07
CA THR A 382 10.48 -26.97 -14.10
C THR A 382 9.58 -25.81 -13.67
N LEU A 383 10.14 -24.77 -13.03
CA LEU A 383 9.37 -23.65 -12.48
C LEU A 383 8.50 -22.92 -13.50
N PRO A 384 8.98 -22.59 -14.71
CA PRO A 384 8.14 -21.90 -15.68
C PRO A 384 6.91 -22.72 -16.08
N GLN A 385 7.05 -24.05 -16.15
CA GLN A 385 5.92 -24.93 -16.43
C GLN A 385 4.95 -25.01 -15.25
N VAL A 386 5.47 -25.17 -14.03
CA VAL A 386 4.67 -25.22 -12.79
C VAL A 386 3.86 -23.95 -12.60
N LEU A 387 4.45 -22.79 -12.89
CA LEU A 387 3.84 -21.47 -12.76
C LEU A 387 3.04 -21.05 -14.01
N GLY A 388 3.00 -21.86 -15.06
CA GLY A 388 2.28 -21.54 -16.29
C GLY A 388 2.78 -20.25 -16.97
N VAL A 389 4.10 -20.05 -17.01
CA VAL A 389 4.71 -18.82 -17.51
C VAL A 389 4.51 -18.67 -19.02
N LYS A 390 4.07 -17.49 -19.44
CA LYS A 390 3.92 -17.08 -20.83
C LYS A 390 4.56 -15.72 -21.03
N VAL A 391 5.11 -15.51 -22.22
CA VAL A 391 5.68 -14.23 -22.63
C VAL A 391 5.12 -13.86 -23.99
N SER A 392 4.56 -12.66 -24.08
CA SER A 392 3.97 -12.09 -25.30
C SER A 392 4.48 -10.66 -25.49
N ALA A 393 4.37 -10.18 -26.72
CA ALA A 393 4.70 -8.82 -27.07
C ALA A 393 3.67 -8.27 -28.06
N ASN A 394 3.37 -6.98 -27.93
CA ASN A 394 2.45 -6.21 -28.77
C ASN A 394 1.01 -6.77 -28.77
N ASP A 395 0.52 -7.14 -27.58
CA ASP A 395 -0.81 -7.69 -27.30
C ASP A 395 -1.79 -6.74 -26.60
#